data_AF-A0AA39M1D3-F1
#
_entry.id   AF-A0AA39M1D3-F1
#
_cell.length_a   1.000
_cell.length_b   1.000
_cell.length_c   1.000
_cell.angle_alpha   90.00
_cell.angle_beta   90.00
_cell.angle_gamma   90.00
#
_symmetry.space_group_name_H-M   'P 1'
#
loop_
_entity.id
_entity.type
_entity.pdbx_description
1 polymer ?
#
loop_
_entity_poly.entity_id
_entity_poly.type
_entity_poly.pdbx_seq_one_letter_code
_entity_poly.pdbx_strand_id
1 'polypeptide(L)'
;MTGQRAPGEGHWGGPRSSRRENNREFQLRTYPVKPLSLHERVHSFDDSRPLNTLTVTGAFTMGEAHGWLSMCLSEIPLRSPTDDSVTFNFASTYNGGTQLQATYGKGRAVYRSDNLSTVAIIKDLISKEATRKQIKINVSIEVSEDSIIHCLKIFHPKMEYFFNLRRKLELADALKDLEANQEDISYLNDELRTILRSYEKLHDEFTRESFRNDKLFGMTTDLFIDKYRMAGVSGDHTRRRGKELLQFLQSRYSFENLVSFFNEPF
;
A
#
# COMPACT_ATOMS: atom_id res chain seq x y z
N MET A 1 -16.45 -18.38 -3.97
CA MET A 1 -17.36 -17.23 -4.21
C MET A 1 -16.77 -16.00 -3.54
N THR A 2 -16.51 -14.97 -4.33
CA THR A 2 -16.01 -13.60 -4.06
C THR A 2 -15.61 -13.26 -2.61
N GLY A 3 -14.31 -13.30 -2.32
CA GLY A 3 -13.72 -12.78 -1.08
C GLY A 3 -13.45 -11.27 -1.17
N GLN A 4 -14.05 -10.50 -0.27
CA GLN A 4 -13.76 -9.08 -0.07
C GLN A 4 -12.35 -8.91 0.52
N ARG A 5 -11.51 -8.08 -0.13
CA ARG A 5 -10.25 -7.55 0.43
C ARG A 5 -10.55 -6.53 1.53
N ALA A 6 -9.64 -6.35 2.48
CA ALA A 6 -9.73 -5.30 3.50
C ALA A 6 -9.87 -3.89 2.85
N PRO A 7 -10.54 -2.93 3.51
CA PRO A 7 -10.77 -1.61 2.94
C PRO A 7 -9.47 -0.80 2.98
N GLY A 8 -8.76 -0.75 1.85
CA GLY A 8 -7.55 0.08 1.71
C GLY A 8 -6.95 -0.01 0.31
N GLU A 9 -6.77 -1.23 -0.19
CA GLU A 9 -6.36 -1.49 -1.58
C GLU A 9 -7.23 -2.62 -2.16
N GLY A 10 -8.06 -2.29 -3.15
CA GLY A 10 -8.89 -3.28 -3.87
C GLY A 10 -10.40 -3.16 -3.73
N HIS A 11 -10.93 -2.15 -3.04
CA HIS A 11 -12.36 -1.80 -3.11
C HIS A 11 -12.59 -0.74 -4.20
N TRP A 12 -13.11 -1.18 -5.36
CA TRP A 12 -13.46 -0.31 -6.48
C TRP A 12 -14.86 0.29 -6.29
N GLY A 13 -14.94 1.42 -5.60
CA GLY A 13 -16.18 2.18 -5.44
C GLY A 13 -15.84 3.64 -5.23
N GLY A 14 -16.38 4.52 -6.08
CA GLY A 14 -16.15 5.96 -5.98
C GLY A 14 -17.05 6.63 -4.95
N PRO A 15 -16.57 7.59 -4.14
CA PRO A 15 -17.45 8.40 -3.30
C PRO A 15 -18.48 9.14 -4.15
N ARG A 16 -19.72 9.15 -3.66
CA ARG A 16 -20.83 9.92 -4.23
C ARG A 16 -21.01 11.19 -3.42
N SER A 17 -21.02 12.33 -4.10
CA SER A 17 -21.34 13.63 -3.49
C SER A 17 -22.59 14.19 -4.18
N SER A 18 -23.52 14.71 -3.38
CA SER A 18 -24.69 15.43 -3.85
C SER A 18 -24.58 16.90 -3.44
N ARG A 19 -24.86 17.81 -4.37
CA ARG A 19 -24.98 19.25 -4.10
C ARG A 19 -26.39 19.68 -4.46
N ARG A 20 -27.01 20.46 -3.59
CA ARG A 20 -28.33 21.06 -3.81
C ARG A 20 -28.12 22.45 -4.39
N GLU A 21 -28.54 22.66 -5.63
CA GLU A 21 -28.54 23.98 -6.27
C GLU A 21 -29.99 24.48 -6.35
N ASN A 22 -30.18 25.81 -6.30
CA ASN A 22 -31.50 26.43 -6.19
C ASN A 22 -32.47 25.89 -7.27
N ASN A 23 -33.66 25.47 -6.81
CA ASN A 23 -34.75 24.82 -7.56
C ASN A 23 -34.57 23.30 -7.83
N ARG A 24 -34.84 22.47 -6.81
CA ARG A 24 -35.15 21.00 -6.85
C ARG A 24 -34.31 20.08 -7.76
N GLU A 25 -33.15 20.49 -8.24
CA GLU A 25 -32.25 19.62 -9.01
C GLU A 25 -31.13 19.08 -8.11
N PHE A 26 -30.89 17.76 -8.20
CA PHE A 26 -29.82 17.07 -7.52
C PHE A 26 -28.78 16.63 -8.55
N GLN A 27 -27.56 17.16 -8.45
CA GLN A 27 -26.46 16.66 -9.26
C GLN A 27 -25.70 15.56 -8.49
N LEU A 28 -25.75 14.34 -9.02
CA LEU A 28 -24.94 13.23 -8.53
C LEU A 28 -23.56 13.28 -9.19
N ARG A 29 -22.49 13.44 -8.39
CA ARG A 29 -21.11 13.32 -8.86
C ARG A 29 -20.47 12.04 -8.32
N THR A 30 -19.87 11.25 -9.22
CA THR A 30 -19.17 10.00 -8.88
C THR A 30 -17.69 10.17 -9.21
N TYR A 31 -16.82 9.91 -8.22
CA TYR A 31 -15.37 10.02 -8.40
C TYR A 31 -14.73 8.64 -8.30
N PRO A 32 -14.25 8.04 -9.40
CA PRO A 32 -13.66 6.70 -9.33
C PRO A 32 -12.34 6.73 -8.53
N VAL A 33 -12.24 5.91 -7.48
CA VAL A 33 -10.97 5.67 -6.78
C VAL A 33 -10.19 4.61 -7.56
N LYS A 34 -9.01 4.99 -8.04
CA LYS A 34 -8.16 4.11 -8.85
C LYS A 34 -7.34 3.13 -7.97
N PRO A 35 -6.91 1.99 -8.53
CA PRO A 35 -6.13 1.00 -7.80
C PRO A 35 -4.86 1.43 -7.17
N LEU A 36 -4.08 2.19 -7.91
CA LEU A 36 -2.83 2.72 -7.45
C LEU A 36 -3.01 4.22 -7.22
N SER A 37 -4.11 4.61 -6.57
CA SER A 37 -4.45 6.02 -6.32
C SER A 37 -3.45 6.75 -5.42
N LEU A 38 -2.59 6.01 -4.71
CA LEU A 38 -1.51 6.54 -3.88
C LEU A 38 -0.16 6.66 -4.62
N HIS A 39 -0.13 6.41 -5.94
CA HIS A 39 1.06 6.58 -6.76
C HIS A 39 0.99 7.91 -7.52
N GLU A 40 2.03 8.71 -7.36
CA GLU A 40 2.21 9.98 -8.06
C GLU A 40 3.30 9.85 -9.12
N ARG A 41 3.19 10.59 -10.21
CA ARG A 41 4.15 10.56 -11.32
C ARG A 41 5.44 11.25 -10.91
N VAL A 42 6.55 10.59 -11.17
CA VAL A 42 7.90 11.11 -10.90
C VAL A 42 8.76 11.06 -12.15
N HIS A 43 9.86 11.80 -12.15
CA HIS A 43 10.81 11.80 -13.27
C HIS A 43 11.89 10.73 -13.10
N SER A 44 12.35 10.50 -11.87
CA SER A 44 13.40 9.53 -11.56
C SER A 44 12.85 8.15 -11.29
N PHE A 45 13.62 7.13 -11.70
CA PHE A 45 13.43 5.73 -11.36
C PHE A 45 14.79 5.15 -11.02
N ASP A 46 14.85 4.38 -9.93
CA ASP A 46 16.08 3.82 -9.41
C ASP A 46 16.18 2.34 -9.82
N ASP A 47 16.89 2.10 -10.93
CA ASP A 47 17.13 0.76 -11.46
C ASP A 47 18.02 -0.13 -10.56
N SER A 48 18.65 0.44 -9.52
CA SER A 48 19.47 -0.35 -8.57
C SER A 48 18.64 -1.12 -7.54
N ARG A 49 17.33 -0.83 -7.44
CA ARG A 49 16.42 -1.51 -6.51
C ARG A 49 16.14 -2.95 -6.96
N PRO A 50 15.79 -3.85 -6.03
CA PRO A 50 15.32 -5.19 -6.39
C PRO A 50 13.90 -5.10 -6.99
N LEU A 51 13.81 -5.19 -8.32
CA LEU A 51 12.57 -4.98 -9.07
C LEU A 51 11.90 -6.30 -9.44
N ASN A 52 10.59 -6.37 -9.20
CA ASN A 52 9.70 -7.36 -9.77
C ASN A 52 9.26 -6.90 -11.16
N THR A 53 9.25 -7.80 -12.14
CA THR A 53 8.94 -7.46 -13.53
C THR A 53 7.73 -8.26 -14.01
N LEU A 54 6.66 -7.55 -14.36
CA LEU A 54 5.50 -8.10 -15.07
C LEU A 54 5.61 -7.75 -16.55
N THR A 55 5.68 -8.77 -17.39
CA THR A 55 5.68 -8.63 -18.85
C THR A 55 4.37 -9.15 -19.41
N VAL A 56 3.71 -8.32 -20.20
CA VAL A 56 2.47 -8.63 -20.91
C VAL A 56 2.74 -8.51 -22.40
N THR A 57 2.48 -9.57 -23.16
CA THR A 57 2.62 -9.60 -24.62
C THR A 57 1.35 -10.12 -25.26
N GLY A 58 0.95 -9.61 -26.42
CA GLY A 58 -0.26 -10.09 -27.07
C GLY A 58 -0.73 -9.22 -28.23
N ALA A 59 -1.95 -9.48 -28.69
CA ALA A 59 -2.56 -8.78 -29.81
C ALA A 59 -3.32 -7.52 -29.36
N PHE A 60 -2.70 -6.68 -28.52
CA PHE A 60 -3.29 -5.42 -28.06
C PHE A 60 -2.63 -4.20 -28.71
N THR A 61 -3.41 -3.14 -28.83
CA THR A 61 -2.99 -1.85 -29.34
C THR A 61 -2.34 -0.98 -28.26
N MET A 62 -1.60 0.04 -28.68
CA MET A 62 -1.06 1.07 -27.78
C MET A 62 -2.16 1.71 -26.91
N GLY A 63 -3.32 2.00 -27.52
CA GLY A 63 -4.46 2.60 -26.82
C GLY A 63 -5.06 1.68 -25.75
N GLU A 64 -5.04 0.36 -25.95
CA GLU A 64 -5.50 -0.59 -24.94
C GLU A 64 -4.54 -0.67 -23.75
N ALA A 65 -3.22 -0.75 -24.02
CA ALA A 65 -2.20 -0.73 -22.97
C ALA A 65 -2.23 0.58 -22.17
N HIS A 66 -2.36 1.71 -22.86
CA HIS A 66 -2.55 3.02 -22.25
C HIS A 66 -3.82 3.06 -21.38
N GLY A 67 -4.92 2.51 -21.88
CA GLY A 67 -6.18 2.41 -21.15
C GLY A 67 -6.06 1.59 -19.87
N TRP A 68 -5.35 0.45 -19.89
CA TRP A 68 -5.08 -0.34 -18.69
C TRP A 68 -4.33 0.46 -17.64
N LEU A 69 -3.28 1.18 -18.03
CA LEU A 69 -2.51 2.02 -17.12
C LEU A 69 -3.35 3.17 -16.55
N SER A 70 -4.17 3.81 -17.39
CA SER A 70 -5.09 4.88 -16.99
C SER A 70 -6.18 4.41 -16.02
N MET A 71 -6.58 3.13 -16.08
CA MET A 71 -7.47 2.53 -15.08
C MET A 71 -6.76 2.30 -13.74
N CYS A 72 -5.44 2.08 -13.73
CA CYS A 72 -4.64 1.89 -12.51
C CYS A 72 -4.27 3.20 -11.81
N LEU A 73 -3.92 4.26 -12.56
CA LEU A 73 -3.20 5.45 -12.06
C LEU A 73 -3.85 6.77 -12.45
N SER A 74 -3.80 7.78 -11.58
CA SER A 74 -4.52 9.05 -11.76
C SER A 74 -3.85 10.01 -12.75
N GLU A 75 -2.53 10.04 -12.81
CA GLU A 75 -1.74 11.05 -13.54
C GLU A 75 -1.28 10.60 -14.94
N ILE A 76 -2.18 9.90 -15.64
CA ILE A 76 -1.95 9.47 -17.02
C ILE A 76 -2.60 10.49 -17.96
N PRO A 77 -1.89 10.94 -19.02
CA PRO A 77 -2.48 11.80 -20.05
C PRO A 77 -3.78 11.20 -20.59
N LEU A 78 -4.77 12.04 -20.92
CA LEU A 78 -6.07 11.55 -21.40
C LEU A 78 -5.96 10.86 -22.77
N ARG A 79 -5.00 11.28 -23.59
CA ARG A 79 -4.74 10.73 -24.92
C ARG A 79 -3.51 9.86 -24.88
N SER A 80 -3.59 8.73 -25.60
CA SER A 80 -2.42 7.90 -25.87
C SER A 80 -1.32 8.74 -26.55
N PRO A 81 -0.06 8.61 -26.13
CA PRO A 81 1.08 9.13 -26.88
C PRO A 81 1.08 8.58 -28.32
N THR A 82 1.65 9.36 -29.24
CA THR A 82 1.84 8.99 -30.65
C THR A 82 3.09 8.15 -30.89
N ASP A 83 3.97 8.07 -29.90
CA ASP A 83 5.22 7.30 -29.97
C ASP A 83 4.92 5.79 -30.00
N ASP A 84 5.82 5.03 -30.64
CA ASP A 84 5.72 3.56 -30.72
C ASP A 84 5.79 2.88 -29.35
N SER A 85 6.46 3.54 -28.39
CA SER A 85 6.52 3.14 -27.00
C SER A 85 6.64 4.36 -26.08
N VAL A 86 6.09 4.24 -24.87
CA VAL A 86 6.20 5.26 -23.82
C VAL A 86 6.58 4.63 -22.48
N THR A 87 7.29 5.40 -21.66
CA THR A 87 7.64 5.05 -20.28
C THR A 87 7.13 6.10 -19.32
N PHE A 88 6.50 5.66 -18.23
CA PHE A 88 6.11 6.49 -17.11
C PHE A 88 6.64 5.91 -15.80
N ASN A 89 7.16 6.79 -14.94
CA ASN A 89 7.67 6.45 -13.62
C ASN A 89 6.72 7.01 -12.55
N PHE A 90 6.50 6.24 -11.49
CA PHE A 90 5.65 6.59 -10.37
C PHE A 90 6.32 6.23 -9.05
N ALA A 91 6.00 6.97 -8.00
CA ALA A 91 6.38 6.65 -6.63
C ALA A 91 5.14 6.65 -5.74
N SER A 92 5.08 5.70 -4.82
CA SER A 92 4.01 5.66 -3.81
C SER A 92 4.27 6.70 -2.73
N THR A 93 3.29 7.57 -2.51
CA THR A 93 3.35 8.61 -1.46
C THR A 93 3.18 8.03 -0.06
N TYR A 94 2.66 6.81 0.03
CA TYR A 94 2.19 6.26 1.29
C TYR A 94 3.18 5.30 1.95
N ASN A 95 3.75 4.38 1.17
CA ASN A 95 4.50 3.26 1.70
C ASN A 95 6.02 3.51 1.79
N GLY A 96 6.43 4.79 1.76
CA GLY A 96 7.83 5.19 1.87
C GLY A 96 8.57 5.30 0.53
N GLY A 97 7.84 5.42 -0.58
CA GLY A 97 8.44 5.75 -1.88
C GLY A 97 8.85 4.53 -2.70
N THR A 98 8.12 3.41 -2.60
CA THR A 98 8.27 2.31 -3.56
C THR A 98 7.97 2.83 -4.96
N GLN A 99 8.68 2.34 -5.96
CA GLN A 99 8.61 2.84 -7.33
C GLN A 99 7.92 1.87 -8.28
N LEU A 100 7.28 2.43 -9.30
CA LEU A 100 6.69 1.70 -10.41
C LEU A 100 7.13 2.36 -11.72
N GLN A 101 7.74 1.61 -12.61
CA GLN A 101 7.95 2.00 -14.00
C GLN A 101 7.02 1.20 -14.90
N ALA A 102 6.29 1.89 -15.76
CA ALA A 102 5.43 1.30 -16.77
C ALA A 102 5.93 1.69 -18.15
N THR A 103 6.42 0.71 -18.91
CA THR A 103 6.85 0.87 -20.30
C THR A 103 5.94 0.06 -21.20
N TYR A 104 5.30 0.67 -22.18
CA TYR A 104 4.39 -0.05 -23.07
C TYR A 104 4.42 0.49 -24.49
N GLY A 105 3.99 -0.36 -25.41
CA GLY A 105 3.89 -0.14 -26.84
C GLY A 105 2.85 -1.07 -27.46
N LYS A 106 2.79 -1.12 -28.78
CA LYS A 106 1.92 -2.08 -29.48
C LYS A 106 2.34 -3.52 -29.17
N GLY A 107 1.43 -4.31 -28.62
CA GLY A 107 1.59 -5.74 -28.36
C GLY A 107 2.57 -6.12 -27.24
N ARG A 108 3.17 -5.15 -26.54
CA ARG A 108 4.06 -5.39 -25.40
C ARG A 108 3.94 -4.31 -24.34
N ALA A 109 3.83 -4.71 -23.08
CA ALA A 109 3.86 -3.85 -21.90
C ALA A 109 4.70 -4.51 -20.80
N VAL A 110 5.50 -3.71 -20.11
CA VAL A 110 6.41 -4.13 -19.05
C VAL A 110 6.20 -3.20 -17.85
N TYR A 111 5.95 -3.79 -16.69
CA TYR A 111 5.76 -3.09 -15.42
C TYR A 111 6.81 -3.56 -14.44
N ARG A 112 7.64 -2.64 -13.95
CA ARG A 112 8.73 -2.93 -13.00
C ARG A 112 8.46 -2.21 -11.69
N SER A 113 8.47 -2.92 -10.57
CA SER A 113 8.29 -2.31 -9.26
C SER A 113 9.04 -3.05 -8.17
N ASP A 114 9.60 -2.28 -7.23
CA ASP A 114 10.19 -2.82 -6.01
C ASP A 114 9.13 -3.40 -5.05
N ASN A 115 7.84 -3.07 -5.24
CA ASN A 115 6.72 -3.63 -4.48
C ASN A 115 5.93 -4.70 -5.28
N LEU A 116 5.95 -5.94 -4.79
CA LEU A 116 5.26 -7.07 -5.41
C LEU A 116 3.73 -6.87 -5.47
N SER A 117 3.12 -6.26 -4.46
CA SER A 117 1.67 -6.01 -4.44
C SER A 117 1.24 -5.06 -5.56
N THR A 118 2.06 -4.05 -5.87
CA THR A 118 1.81 -3.15 -7.00
C THR A 118 1.75 -3.94 -8.32
N VAL A 119 2.70 -4.85 -8.53
CA VAL A 119 2.72 -5.73 -9.71
C VAL A 119 1.50 -6.66 -9.75
N ALA A 120 1.12 -7.21 -8.59
CA ALA A 120 -0.01 -8.10 -8.46
C ALA A 120 -1.35 -7.42 -8.78
N ILE A 121 -1.54 -6.17 -8.33
CA ILE A 121 -2.71 -5.34 -8.65
C ILE A 121 -2.81 -5.09 -10.16
N ILE A 122 -1.70 -4.70 -10.81
CA ILE A 122 -1.67 -4.43 -12.25
C ILE A 122 -1.98 -5.72 -13.03
N LYS A 123 -1.36 -6.85 -12.65
CA LYS A 123 -1.63 -8.16 -13.26
C LYS A 123 -3.11 -8.51 -13.21
N ASP A 124 -3.73 -8.42 -12.04
CA ASP A 124 -5.14 -8.77 -11.85
C ASP A 124 -6.06 -7.88 -12.71
N LEU A 125 -5.78 -6.58 -12.75
CA LEU A 125 -6.56 -5.63 -13.55
C LEU A 125 -6.42 -5.90 -15.05
N ILE A 126 -5.20 -6.05 -15.56
CA ILE A 126 -4.95 -6.32 -16.98
C ILE A 126 -5.59 -7.65 -17.38
N SER A 127 -5.44 -8.69 -16.56
CA SER A 127 -6.01 -10.02 -16.83
C SER A 127 -7.53 -9.96 -16.91
N LYS A 128 -8.17 -9.23 -15.98
CA LYS A 128 -9.62 -9.02 -15.97
C LYS A 128 -10.10 -8.23 -17.20
N GLU A 129 -9.40 -7.15 -17.54
CA GLU A 129 -9.76 -6.29 -18.66
C GLU A 129 -9.53 -6.94 -20.03
N ALA A 130 -8.43 -7.68 -20.19
CA ALA A 130 -8.17 -8.47 -21.38
C ALA A 130 -9.21 -9.56 -21.57
N THR A 131 -9.60 -10.26 -20.49
CA THR A 131 -10.69 -11.25 -20.53
C THR A 131 -12.02 -10.59 -20.92
N ARG A 132 -12.35 -9.44 -20.32
CA ARG A 132 -13.58 -8.69 -20.59
C ARG A 132 -13.68 -8.23 -22.06
N LYS A 133 -12.56 -7.82 -22.66
CA LYS A 133 -12.47 -7.40 -24.06
C LYS A 133 -12.10 -8.53 -25.03
N GLN A 134 -11.96 -9.76 -24.55
CA GLN A 134 -11.52 -10.92 -25.34
C GLN A 134 -10.18 -10.72 -26.06
N ILE A 135 -9.27 -9.97 -25.44
CA ILE A 135 -7.92 -9.72 -25.96
C ILE A 135 -7.02 -10.90 -25.53
N LYS A 136 -6.41 -11.57 -26.51
CA LYS A 136 -5.45 -12.64 -26.23
C LYS A 136 -4.12 -12.04 -25.76
N ILE A 137 -3.77 -12.32 -24.51
CA ILE A 137 -2.53 -11.90 -23.88
C ILE A 137 -1.80 -13.10 -23.28
N ASN A 138 -0.47 -12.98 -23.23
CA ASN A 138 0.42 -13.80 -22.43
C ASN A 138 1.02 -12.93 -21.32
N VAL A 139 1.07 -13.47 -20.11
CA VAL A 139 1.49 -12.75 -18.90
C VAL A 139 2.59 -13.55 -18.22
N SER A 140 3.76 -12.95 -18.06
CA SER A 140 4.87 -13.52 -17.28
C SER A 140 5.27 -12.57 -16.15
N ILE A 141 5.67 -13.14 -15.02
CA ILE A 141 6.11 -12.39 -13.83
C ILE A 141 7.44 -12.97 -13.36
N GLU A 142 8.41 -12.10 -13.18
CA GLU A 142 9.69 -12.37 -12.57
C GLU A 142 9.70 -11.67 -11.20
N VAL A 143 9.79 -12.46 -10.13
CA VAL A 143 9.79 -11.96 -8.75
C VAL A 143 11.22 -11.94 -8.23
N SER A 144 11.64 -10.82 -7.66
CA SER A 144 12.95 -10.71 -7.03
C SER A 144 12.84 -11.15 -5.56
N GLU A 145 13.66 -12.10 -5.13
CA GLU A 145 13.64 -12.58 -3.73
C GLU A 145 13.95 -11.44 -2.73
N ASP A 146 14.86 -10.54 -3.12
CA ASP A 146 15.26 -9.39 -2.31
C ASP A 146 14.20 -8.27 -2.22
N SER A 147 13.21 -8.24 -3.12
CA SER A 147 12.25 -7.12 -3.17
C SER A 147 11.36 -7.06 -1.94
N ILE A 148 11.03 -8.24 -1.40
CA ILE A 148 10.20 -8.36 -0.21
C ILE A 148 10.90 -7.71 0.98
N ILE A 149 12.15 -8.13 1.25
CA ILE A 149 12.94 -7.59 2.35
C ILE A 149 13.20 -6.09 2.15
N HIS A 150 13.44 -5.66 0.92
CA HIS A 150 13.58 -4.25 0.58
C HIS A 150 12.31 -3.45 0.94
N CYS A 151 11.11 -3.90 0.55
CA CYS A 151 9.87 -3.24 0.96
C CYS A 151 9.69 -3.20 2.48
N LEU A 152 9.98 -4.30 3.19
CA LEU A 152 9.89 -4.33 4.65
C LEU A 152 10.83 -3.30 5.29
N LYS A 153 12.04 -3.12 4.75
CA LYS A 153 12.98 -2.08 5.20
C LYS A 153 12.45 -0.67 4.97
N ILE A 154 11.73 -0.44 3.87
CA ILE A 154 11.08 0.86 3.60
C ILE A 154 9.94 1.12 4.59
N PHE A 155 9.16 0.08 4.95
CA PHE A 155 8.03 0.21 5.87
C PHE A 155 8.49 0.39 7.32
N HIS A 156 9.63 -0.21 7.67
CA HIS A 156 10.13 -0.32 9.04
C HIS A 156 10.22 1.01 9.80
N PRO A 157 10.83 2.09 9.29
CA PRO A 157 10.94 3.35 10.03
C PRO A 157 9.59 3.94 10.46
N LYS A 158 8.55 3.76 9.64
CA LYS A 158 7.19 4.25 9.96
C LYS A 158 6.54 3.41 11.06
N MET A 159 6.70 2.08 11.00
CA MET A 159 6.22 1.19 12.04
C MET A 159 6.97 1.45 13.36
N GLU A 160 8.29 1.54 13.32
CA GLU A 160 9.13 1.82 14.48
C GLU A 160 8.74 3.14 15.16
N TYR A 161 8.53 4.19 14.36
CA TYR A 161 8.02 5.47 14.85
C TYR A 161 6.71 5.31 15.61
N PHE A 162 5.74 4.60 15.02
CA PHE A 162 4.45 4.35 15.64
C PHE A 162 4.57 3.58 16.96
N PHE A 163 5.39 2.53 17.02
CA PHE A 163 5.59 1.76 18.26
C PHE A 163 6.31 2.55 19.35
N ASN A 164 7.25 3.41 18.98
CA ASN A 164 7.90 4.31 19.92
C ASN A 164 6.92 5.37 20.45
N LEU A 165 6.05 5.90 19.60
CA LEU A 165 4.98 6.83 20.00
C LEU A 165 3.99 6.15 20.96
N ARG A 166 3.56 4.92 20.64
CA ARG A 166 2.69 4.11 21.51
C ARG A 166 3.28 3.92 22.91
N ARG A 167 4.55 3.50 22.99
CA ARG A 167 5.23 3.28 24.27
C ARG A 167 5.33 4.56 25.11
N LYS A 168 5.59 5.70 24.45
CA LYS A 168 5.60 7.01 25.12
C LYS A 168 4.23 7.39 25.66
N LEU A 169 3.17 7.13 24.89
CA LEU A 169 1.80 7.39 25.33
C LEU A 169 1.40 6.49 26.49
N GLU A 170 1.67 5.19 26.43
CA GLU A 170 1.41 4.23 27.52
C GLU A 170 2.11 4.65 28.82
N LEU A 171 3.34 5.16 28.73
CA LEU A 171 4.06 5.72 29.87
C LEU A 171 3.42 7.03 30.36
N ALA A 172 2.99 7.91 29.44
CA ALA A 172 2.34 9.17 29.79
C ALA A 172 0.97 8.95 30.46
N ASP A 173 0.19 7.95 30.02
CA ASP A 173 -1.04 7.51 30.66
C ASP A 173 -0.77 7.06 32.11
N ALA A 174 0.21 6.17 32.32
CA ALA A 174 0.58 5.71 33.65
C ALA A 174 1.04 6.85 34.58
N LEU A 175 1.77 7.84 34.04
CA LEU A 175 2.17 9.02 34.79
C LEU A 175 0.99 9.94 35.10
N LYS A 176 0.02 10.07 34.19
CA LYS A 176 -1.21 10.84 34.41
C LYS A 176 -2.06 10.23 35.52
N ASP A 177 -2.18 8.91 35.52
CA ASP A 177 -2.85 8.17 36.60
C ASP A 177 -2.13 8.38 37.94
N LEU A 178 -0.80 8.41 37.94
CA LEU A 178 0.00 8.66 39.14
C LEU A 178 -0.18 10.08 39.69
N GLU A 179 -0.15 11.11 38.82
CA GLU A 179 -0.41 12.51 39.15
C GLU A 179 -1.83 12.72 39.71
N ALA A 180 -2.82 11.98 39.21
CA ALA A 180 -4.20 12.07 39.69
C ALA A 180 -4.39 11.46 41.09
N ASN A 181 -3.54 10.49 41.47
CA ASN A 181 -3.67 9.73 42.72
C ASN A 181 -2.68 10.18 43.82
N GLN A 182 -1.69 11.02 43.50
CA GLN A 182 -0.68 11.49 44.45
C GLN A 182 -0.54 13.00 44.43
N GLU A 183 -0.50 13.63 45.62
CA GLU A 183 -0.35 15.09 45.75
C GLU A 183 1.05 15.59 45.40
N ASP A 184 2.07 14.71 45.43
CA ASP A 184 3.46 15.07 45.14
C ASP A 184 4.06 14.20 44.03
N ILE A 185 4.53 14.85 42.98
CA ILE A 185 5.25 14.25 41.83
C ILE A 185 6.73 14.67 41.80
N SER A 186 7.25 15.21 42.91
CA SER A 186 8.61 15.74 43.03
C SER A 186 9.71 14.68 42.83
N TYR A 187 9.40 13.41 43.03
CA TYR A 187 10.33 12.29 42.82
C TYR A 187 10.52 11.90 41.35
N LEU A 188 9.66 12.38 40.44
CA LEU A 188 9.83 12.14 39.01
C LEU A 188 11.04 12.91 38.49
N ASN A 189 11.87 12.23 37.69
CA ASN A 189 12.96 12.87 36.96
C ASN A 189 12.43 13.80 35.85
N ASP A 190 13.30 14.66 35.31
CA ASP A 190 12.91 15.65 34.32
C ASP A 190 12.39 15.04 33.00
N GLU A 191 12.86 13.85 32.63
CA GLU A 191 12.40 13.13 31.44
C GLU A 191 10.94 12.70 31.57
N LEU A 192 10.56 12.07 32.70
CA LEU A 192 9.19 11.64 32.97
C LEU A 192 8.25 12.84 33.10
N ARG A 193 8.68 13.93 33.75
CA ARG A 193 7.90 15.18 33.80
C ARG A 193 7.68 15.77 32.41
N THR A 194 8.68 15.69 31.53
CA THR A 194 8.57 16.16 30.14
C THR A 194 7.55 15.33 29.36
N ILE A 195 7.56 14.01 29.53
CA ILE A 195 6.58 13.09 28.92
C ILE A 195 5.17 13.40 29.44
N LEU A 196 4.99 13.56 30.76
CA LEU A 196 3.72 13.88 31.39
C LEU A 196 3.12 15.20 30.86
N ARG A 197 3.95 16.25 30.72
CA ARG A 197 3.54 17.54 30.14
C ARG A 197 3.19 17.45 28.65
N SER A 198 3.72 16.45 27.95
CA SER A 198 3.51 16.26 26.51
C SER A 198 2.31 15.36 26.20
N TYR A 199 1.54 14.94 27.21
CA TYR A 199 0.43 14.00 27.09
C TYR A 199 -0.54 14.31 25.95
N GLU A 200 -1.15 15.50 25.94
CA GLU A 200 -2.15 15.88 24.93
C GLU A 200 -1.56 15.83 23.51
N LYS A 201 -0.32 16.29 23.34
CA LYS A 201 0.38 16.25 22.05
C LYS A 201 0.63 14.81 21.59
N LEU A 202 1.08 13.95 22.50
CA LEU A 202 1.32 12.53 22.22
C LEU A 202 0.02 11.80 21.85
N HIS A 203 -1.07 12.10 22.56
CA HIS A 203 -2.39 11.51 22.31
C HIS A 203 -2.94 11.94 20.94
N ASP A 204 -2.89 13.23 20.61
CA ASP A 204 -3.33 13.75 19.32
C ASP A 204 -2.50 13.18 18.17
N GLU A 205 -1.19 13.08 18.36
CA GLU A 205 -0.30 12.49 17.37
C GLU A 205 -0.57 11.01 17.18
N PHE A 206 -0.73 10.25 18.28
CA PHE A 206 -1.02 8.83 18.24
C PHE A 206 -2.34 8.55 17.52
N THR A 207 -3.37 9.38 17.73
CA THR A 207 -4.66 9.25 17.04
C THR A 207 -4.50 9.38 15.52
N ARG A 208 -3.70 10.35 15.05
CA ARG A 208 -3.43 10.54 13.62
C ARG A 208 -2.59 9.41 13.04
N GLU A 209 -1.56 8.99 13.75
CA GLU A 209 -0.63 7.96 13.28
C GLU A 209 -1.23 6.56 13.34
N SER A 210 -2.17 6.28 14.25
CA SER A 210 -2.87 4.98 14.33
C SER A 210 -3.57 4.62 13.03
N PHE A 211 -4.33 5.55 12.46
CA PHE A 211 -4.98 5.32 11.17
C PHE A 211 -3.98 5.08 10.03
N ARG A 212 -2.82 5.74 10.09
CA ARG A 212 -1.77 5.55 9.08
C ARG A 212 -1.10 4.18 9.25
N ASN A 213 -0.87 3.79 10.48
CA ASN A 213 -0.23 2.54 10.77
C ASN A 213 -1.14 1.32 10.47
N ASP A 214 -2.45 1.44 10.67
CA ASP A 214 -3.42 0.39 10.27
C ASP A 214 -3.37 0.09 8.77
N LYS A 215 -3.26 1.12 7.92
CA LYS A 215 -3.08 0.93 6.48
C LYS A 215 -1.73 0.30 6.15
N LEU A 216 -0.66 0.70 6.85
CA LEU A 216 0.67 0.12 6.65
C LEU A 216 0.69 -1.37 7.03
N PHE A 217 -0.02 -1.76 8.08
CA PHE A 217 -0.26 -3.17 8.43
C PHE A 217 -1.02 -3.89 7.33
N GLY A 218 -2.10 -3.29 6.81
CA GLY A 218 -2.82 -3.79 5.65
C GLY A 218 -1.89 -4.07 4.46
N MET A 219 -1.09 -3.07 4.06
CA MET A 219 -0.13 -3.21 2.97
C MET A 219 0.92 -4.30 3.21
N THR A 220 1.38 -4.44 4.46
CA THR A 220 2.35 -5.50 4.83
C THR A 220 1.71 -6.88 4.75
N THR A 221 0.45 -7.01 5.19
CA THR A 221 -0.30 -8.26 5.06
C THR A 221 -0.65 -8.59 3.61
N ASP A 222 -0.96 -7.59 2.79
CA ASP A 222 -1.22 -7.78 1.36
C ASP A 222 0.06 -8.21 0.63
N LEU A 223 1.21 -7.60 0.95
CA LEU A 223 2.52 -8.02 0.43
C LEU A 223 2.81 -9.49 0.75
N PHE A 224 2.53 -9.91 1.99
CA PHE A 224 2.66 -11.30 2.40
C PHE A 224 1.74 -12.22 1.59
N ILE A 225 0.45 -11.87 1.48
CA ILE A 225 -0.53 -12.66 0.73
C ILE A 225 -0.13 -12.76 -0.75
N ASP A 226 0.34 -11.68 -1.35
CA ASP A 226 0.77 -11.62 -2.74
C ASP A 226 2.01 -12.47 -3.00
N LYS A 227 2.99 -12.49 -2.08
CA LYS A 227 4.15 -13.40 -2.15
C LYS A 227 3.70 -14.86 -2.30
N TYR A 228 2.83 -15.33 -1.40
CA TYR A 228 2.34 -16.71 -1.41
C TYR A 228 1.47 -17.01 -2.62
N ARG A 229 0.66 -16.03 -3.05
CA ARG A 229 -0.17 -16.14 -4.25
C ARG A 229 0.65 -16.30 -5.52
N MET A 230 1.77 -15.58 -5.64
CA MET A 230 2.68 -15.70 -6.79
C MET A 230 3.48 -17.00 -6.76
N ALA A 231 3.75 -17.56 -5.58
CA ALA A 231 4.35 -18.89 -5.40
C ALA A 231 3.39 -20.06 -5.67
N GLY A 232 2.11 -19.80 -5.96
CA GLY A 232 1.11 -20.84 -6.27
C GLY A 232 0.51 -21.56 -5.06
N VAL A 233 0.67 -21.02 -3.85
CA VAL A 233 0.14 -21.62 -2.61
C VAL A 233 -1.37 -21.37 -2.47
N SER A 234 -2.09 -22.35 -1.90
CA SER A 234 -3.56 -22.30 -1.73
C SER A 234 -4.04 -21.08 -0.94
N GLY A 235 -5.05 -20.40 -1.48
CA GLY A 235 -5.54 -19.11 -0.97
C GLY A 235 -6.21 -19.16 0.42
N ASP A 236 -6.63 -20.32 0.91
CA ASP A 236 -7.20 -20.44 2.27
C ASP A 236 -6.12 -20.43 3.35
N HIS A 237 -5.01 -21.14 3.11
CA HIS A 237 -3.88 -21.17 4.04
C HIS A 237 -3.23 -19.79 4.14
N THR A 238 -2.96 -19.16 3.00
CA THR A 238 -2.36 -17.83 2.92
C THR A 238 -3.19 -16.76 3.65
N ARG A 239 -4.53 -16.82 3.55
CA ARG A 239 -5.41 -15.87 4.24
C ARG A 239 -5.39 -16.04 5.77
N ARG A 240 -5.25 -17.27 6.27
CA ARG A 240 -5.13 -17.53 7.71
C ARG A 240 -3.81 -16.98 8.24
N ARG A 241 -2.70 -17.32 7.58
CA ARG A 241 -1.35 -16.80 7.86
C ARG A 241 -1.31 -15.26 7.82
N GLY A 242 -2.00 -14.64 6.87
CA GLY A 242 -2.12 -13.18 6.81
C GLY A 242 -2.81 -12.55 8.03
N LYS A 243 -3.81 -13.24 8.61
CA LYS A 243 -4.45 -12.79 9.87
C LYS A 243 -3.52 -12.95 11.06
N GLU A 244 -2.77 -14.04 11.12
CA GLU A 244 -1.74 -14.28 12.16
C GLU A 244 -0.67 -13.18 12.10
N LEU A 245 -0.22 -12.81 10.89
CA LEU A 245 0.68 -11.69 10.67
C LEU A 245 0.09 -10.37 11.18
N LEU A 246 -1.18 -10.08 10.89
CA LEU A 246 -1.83 -8.86 11.38
C LEU A 246 -1.85 -8.79 12.91
N GLN A 247 -2.18 -9.92 13.56
CA GLN A 247 -2.18 -10.01 15.02
C GLN A 247 -0.77 -9.83 15.60
N PHE A 248 0.24 -10.41 14.95
CA PHE A 248 1.64 -10.21 15.30
C PHE A 248 2.05 -8.73 15.21
N LEU A 249 1.72 -8.08 14.08
CA LEU A 249 2.00 -6.66 13.86
C LEU A 249 1.33 -5.78 14.92
N GLN A 250 0.12 -6.08 15.39
CA GLN A 250 -0.60 -5.27 16.38
C GLN A 250 -0.07 -5.40 17.82
N SER A 251 0.64 -6.48 18.15
CA SER A 251 0.99 -6.85 19.52
C SER A 251 2.44 -6.53 19.89
N ARG A 252 3.42 -7.12 19.20
CA ARG A 252 4.86 -6.98 19.51
C ARG A 252 5.69 -6.95 18.24
N TYR A 253 5.65 -5.80 17.57
CA TYR A 253 6.46 -5.57 16.39
C TYR A 253 7.96 -5.63 16.69
N SER A 254 8.67 -6.44 15.92
CA SER A 254 10.13 -6.41 15.74
C SER A 254 10.42 -6.66 14.27
N PHE A 255 11.41 -5.96 13.73
CA PHE A 255 11.78 -6.11 12.33
C PHE A 255 12.33 -7.51 12.04
N GLU A 256 13.14 -8.05 12.94
CA GLU A 256 13.74 -9.39 12.83
C GLU A 256 12.67 -10.48 12.81
N ASN A 257 11.69 -10.37 13.69
CA ASN A 257 10.57 -11.32 13.76
C ASN A 257 9.69 -11.21 12.52
N LEU A 258 9.45 -10.00 12.01
CA LEU A 258 8.71 -9.79 10.77
C LEU A 258 9.42 -10.44 9.58
N VAL A 259 10.72 -10.20 9.44
CA VAL A 259 11.54 -10.82 8.40
C VAL A 259 11.53 -12.35 8.52
N SER A 260 11.66 -12.87 9.74
CA SER A 260 11.60 -14.31 10.00
C SER A 260 10.26 -14.90 9.58
N PHE A 261 9.15 -14.25 9.92
CA PHE A 261 7.81 -14.67 9.51
C PHE A 261 7.64 -14.73 7.99
N PHE A 262 8.23 -13.77 7.28
CA PHE A 262 8.22 -13.75 5.81
C PHE A 262 9.13 -14.82 5.19
N ASN A 263 10.19 -15.24 5.87
CA ASN A 263 11.15 -16.23 5.38
C ASN A 263 10.75 -17.68 5.68
N GLU A 264 9.72 -17.91 6.49
CA GLU A 264 9.20 -19.25 6.73
C GLU A 264 8.77 -19.94 5.41
N PRO A 265 9.21 -21.19 5.18
CA PRO A 265 8.85 -21.93 3.98
C PRO A 265 7.34 -22.22 3.92
N PHE A 266 6.86 -22.47 2.70
CA PHE A 266 5.46 -22.74 2.37
C PHE A 266 4.93 -24.04 2.96
#